data_AF-A0A381KNJ8-F1
#
_entry.id   AF-A0A381KNJ8-F1
#
_cell.length_a   1.000
_cell.length_b   1.000
_cell.length_c   1.000
_cell.angle_alpha   90.00
_cell.angle_beta   90.00
_cell.angle_gamma   90.00
#
_symmetry.space_group_name_H-M   'P 1'
#
loop_
_entity.id
_entity.type
_entity.pdbx_description
1 polymer ?
#
loop_
_entity_poly.entity_id
_entity_poly.type
_entity_poly.pdbx_seq_one_letter_code
_entity_poly.pdbx_strand_id
1 'polypeptide(L)' 'MKKMNITKRMSECGALAIVREENLNRACEIAEGCIKGGITVIEMSYTLNNAGEIIQGLNKKYGETLCVGAGTVFG' A
#
# COMPACT_ATOMS: atom_id res chain seq x y z
N MET A 1 -8.59 -14.81 11.13
CA MET A 1 -9.37 -14.28 9.99
C MET A 1 -8.66 -13.16 9.22
N LYS A 2 -8.09 -12.14 9.88
CA LYS A 2 -7.43 -10.99 9.21
C LYS A 2 -6.36 -11.37 8.16
N LYS A 3 -5.47 -12.32 8.47
CA LYS A 3 -4.46 -12.83 7.52
C LYS A 3 -5.09 -13.46 6.27
N MET A 4 -6.14 -14.28 6.45
CA MET A 4 -6.83 -14.94 5.34
C MET A 4 -7.45 -13.95 4.36
N ASN A 5 -8.05 -12.87 4.87
CA ASN A 5 -8.65 -11.82 4.04
C ASN A 5 -7.60 -11.08 3.21
N ILE A 6 -6.44 -10.79 3.80
CA ILE A 6 -5.32 -10.14 3.10
C ILE A 6 -4.77 -11.05 2.01
N THR A 7 -4.50 -12.32 2.33
CA THR A 7 -3.97 -13.29 1.35
C THR A 7 -4.95 -13.53 0.21
N LYS A 8 -6.26 -13.63 0.50
CA LYS A 8 -7.30 -13.73 -0.52
C LYS A 8 -7.30 -12.51 -1.44
N ARG A 9 -7.28 -11.29 -0.88
CA ARG A 9 -7.21 -10.06 -1.65
C ARG A 9 -5.97 -9.99 -2.55
N MET A 10 -4.81 -10.38 -2.03
CA MET A 10 -3.56 -10.43 -2.81
C MET A 10 -3.69 -11.42 -3.98
N SER A 11 -4.28 -12.59 -3.74
CA SER A 11 -4.53 -13.59 -4.79
C SER A 11 -5.52 -13.10 -5.85
N GLU A 12 -6.59 -12.40 -5.45
CA GLU A 12 -7.61 -11.86 -6.37
C GLU A 12 -7.08 -10.67 -7.16
N CYS A 13 -6.24 -9.83 -6.54
CA CYS A 13 -5.58 -8.68 -7.17
C CYS A 13 -4.54 -9.11 -8.22
N GLY A 14 -3.88 -10.26 -8.01
CA GLY A 14 -2.92 -10.84 -8.96
C GLY A 14 -1.55 -10.14 -9.04
N ALA A 15 -1.40 -8.96 -8.44
CA ALA A 15 -0.16 -8.21 -8.38
C ALA A 15 -0.03 -7.42 -7.06
N LEU A 16 1.23 -7.15 -6.67
CA LEU A 16 1.62 -6.27 -5.56
C LEU A 16 2.46 -5.12 -6.12
N ALA A 17 2.00 -3.88 -5.94
CA ALA A 17 2.78 -2.71 -6.32
C ALA A 17 3.72 -2.31 -5.18
N ILE A 18 5.03 -2.30 -5.45
CA ILE A 18 6.05 -1.83 -4.51
C ILE A 18 6.32 -0.36 -4.82
N VAL A 19 6.13 0.50 -3.83
CA VAL A 19 6.24 1.96 -3.96
C VAL A 19 7.29 2.47 -2.98
N ARG A 20 8.23 3.27 -3.49
CA ARG A 20 9.21 4.01 -2.69
C ARG A 20 9.01 5.49 -2.95
N GLU A 21 8.38 6.18 -2.00
CA GLU A 21 8.05 7.60 -2.11
C GLU A 21 7.96 8.21 -0.71
N GLU A 22 8.45 9.44 -0.56
CA GLU A 22 8.48 10.18 0.71
C GLU A 22 7.39 11.24 0.80
N ASN A 23 6.76 11.59 -0.32
CA ASN A 23 5.70 12.60 -0.35
C ASN A 23 4.31 11.95 -0.36
N LEU A 24 3.46 12.31 0.62
CA LEU A 24 2.10 11.75 0.73
C LEU A 24 1.21 12.06 -0.49
N ASN A 25 1.31 13.26 -1.06
CA ASN A 25 0.52 13.62 -2.24
C ASN A 25 0.92 12.76 -3.44
N ARG A 26 2.23 12.57 -3.65
CA ARG A 26 2.73 11.72 -4.72
C ARG A 26 2.37 10.25 -4.50
N ALA A 27 2.46 9.75 -3.27
CA ALA A 27 2.01 8.40 -2.92
C ALA A 27 0.50 8.21 -3.18
N CYS A 28 -0.32 9.24 -2.92
CA CYS A 28 -1.75 9.22 -3.24
C CYS A 28 -2.01 9.16 -4.76
N GLU A 29 -1.28 9.93 -5.57
CA GLU A 29 -1.40 9.87 -7.04
C GLU A 29 -1.07 8.47 -7.57
N ILE A 30 0.00 7.86 -7.05
CA ILE A 30 0.39 6.49 -7.41
C ILE A 30 -0.69 5.50 -6.99
N ALA A 31 -1.20 5.61 -5.76
CA ALA A 31 -2.27 4.75 -5.25
C ALA A 31 -3.54 4.85 -6.10
N GLU A 32 -3.94 6.06 -6.52
CA GLU A 32 -5.08 6.26 -7.42
C GLU A 32 -4.88 5.60 -8.78
N GLY A 33 -3.68 5.71 -9.35
CA GLY A 33 -3.33 5.00 -10.58
C GLY A 33 -3.44 3.48 -10.43
N CYS A 34 -2.91 2.94 -9.33
CA CYS A 34 -2.98 1.51 -9.02
C CYS A 34 -4.42 1.02 -8.87
N ILE A 35 -5.24 1.74 -8.08
CA ILE A 35 -6.66 1.39 -7.85
C ILE A 35 -7.43 1.40 -9.17
N LYS A 36 -7.24 2.42 -10.03
CA LYS A 36 -7.88 2.47 -11.36
C LYS A 36 -7.43 1.33 -12.27
N GLY A 37 -6.18 0.87 -12.11
CA GLY A 37 -5.63 -0.28 -12.82
C GLY A 37 -6.02 -1.65 -12.22
N GLY A 38 -6.84 -1.69 -11.16
CA GLY A 38 -7.22 -2.93 -10.48
C GLY A 38 -6.19 -3.44 -9.47
N ILE A 39 -5.07 -2.73 -9.26
CA ILE A 39 -4.06 -3.07 -8.28
C ILE A 39 -4.41 -2.40 -6.95
N THR A 40 -5.02 -3.17 -6.04
CA THR A 40 -5.48 -2.66 -4.74
C THR A 40 -4.62 -3.11 -3.55
N VAL A 41 -3.43 -3.64 -3.83
CA VAL A 41 -2.44 -4.01 -2.81
C VAL A 41 -1.13 -3.29 -3.11
N ILE A 42 -0.68 -2.47 -2.16
CA ILE A 42 0.56 -1.70 -2.23
C ILE A 42 1.45 -2.04 -1.04
N GLU A 43 2.75 -2.17 -1.30
CA GLU A 43 3.79 -2.13 -0.29
C GLU A 43 4.51 -0.78 -0.34
N MET A 44 4.61 -0.09 0.79
CA MET A 44 5.52 1.04 0.95
C MET A 44 6.88 0.54 1.46
N SER A 45 7.94 0.88 0.74
CA SER A 45 9.31 0.51 1.13
C SER A 45 9.76 1.29 2.37
N TYR A 46 10.07 0.61 3.46
CA TYR A 46 10.49 1.20 4.75
C TYR A 46 11.95 1.66 4.79
N THR A 47 12.66 1.68 3.65
CA THR A 47 13.99 2.31 3.56
C THR A 47 13.94 3.83 3.75
N LEU A 48 12.75 4.41 3.87
CA LEU A 48 12.49 5.83 4.06
C LEU A 48 11.91 6.06 5.46
N ASN A 49 12.44 7.05 6.18
CA ASN A 49 12.13 7.28 7.60
C ASN A 49 10.66 7.61 7.88
N ASN A 50 9.94 8.13 6.88
CA ASN A 50 8.54 8.55 7.03
C ASN A 50 7.52 7.57 6.43
N ALA A 51 7.94 6.37 6.02
CA ALA A 51 7.04 5.38 5.40
C ALA A 51 5.79 5.09 6.26
N GLY A 52 5.92 5.08 7.59
CA GLY A 52 4.79 4.91 8.51
C GLY A 52 3.74 6.02 8.41
N GLU A 53 4.16 7.28 8.24
CA GLU A 53 3.25 8.43 8.06
C GLU A 53 2.51 8.33 6.72
N ILE A 54 3.22 7.93 5.67
CA ILE A 54 2.64 7.73 4.34
C ILE A 54 1.59 6.61 4.38
N ILE A 55 1.90 5.46 5.00
CA ILE A 55 0.96 4.35 5.16
C ILE A 55 -0.29 4.80 5.94
N GLN A 56 -0.14 5.58 7.01
CA GLN A 56 -1.29 6.12 7.74
C GLN A 56 -2.14 7.04 6.85
N GLY A 57 -1.51 7.95 6.10
CA GLY A 57 -2.21 8.85 5.19
C GLY A 57 -2.99 8.11 4.11
N LEU A 58 -2.39 7.09 3.50
CA LEU A 58 -3.03 6.24 2.51
C LEU A 58 -4.19 5.44 3.11
N ASN A 59 -4.01 4.81 4.28
CA ASN A 59 -5.07 4.09 4.97
C ASN A 59 -6.25 5.01 5.34
N LYS A 60 -5.97 6.23 5.79
CA LYS A 60 -7.00 7.22 6.11
C LYS A 60 -7.79 7.64 4.87
N LYS A 61 -7.12 7.81 3.73
CA LYS A 61 -7.74 8.30 2.49
C LYS A 61 -8.53 7.21 1.76
N TYR A 62 -8.00 6.00 1.66
CA TYR A 62 -8.55 4.94 0.81
C TYR A 62 -9.26 3.82 1.57
N GLY A 63 -9.03 3.70 2.89
CA GLY A 63 -9.70 2.73 3.74
C GLY A 63 -9.63 1.31 3.18
N GLU A 64 -10.77 0.65 3.05
CA GLU A 64 -10.84 -0.73 2.55
C GLU A 64 -10.55 -0.85 1.03
N THR A 65 -10.57 0.25 0.28
CA THR A 65 -10.29 0.26 -1.17
C THR A 65 -8.84 -0.07 -1.49
N LEU A 66 -7.93 0.11 -0.52
CA LEU A 66 -6.51 -0.13 -0.69
C LEU A 66 -5.94 -0.90 0.51
N CYS A 67 -5.25 -2.00 0.25
CA CYS A 67 -4.47 -2.68 1.27
C CYS A 67 -3.02 -2.19 1.18
N VAL A 68 -2.57 -1.43 2.19
CA VAL A 68 -1.19 -0.92 2.25
C VAL A 68 -0.39 -1.65 3.33
N GLY A 69 0.73 -2.22 2.93
CA GLY A 69 1.71 -2.84 3.82
C GLY A 69 3.05 -2.12 3.83
N ALA A 70 3.97 -2.65 4.62
CA ALA A 70 5.35 -2.20 4.72
C ALA A 70 6.28 -3.35 4.33
N GLY A 71 7.30 -3.08 3.53
CA GLY A 71 8.37 -4.03 3.23
C GLY A 71 9.74 -3.46 3.58
N THR A 72 10.71 -4.35 3.80
CA THR A 72 12.04 -4.00 4.34
C THR A 72 11.98 -3.45 5.77
N VAL A 73 11.19 -4.08 6.64
CA VAL A 73 11.27 -3.84 8.08
C VAL A 73 12.44 -4.67 8.60
N PHE A 74 13.65 -4.10 8.61
CA PHE A 74 14.75 -4.69 9.36
C PHE A 74 14.45 -4.51 10.85
N GLY A 75 14.37 -5.63 11.56
CA GLY A 75 14.09 -5.69 13.00
C GLY A 75 15.27 -5.28 13.86
#